data_AF-I3IHG9-F1
#
_entry.id   AF-I3IHG9-F1
#
_cell.length_a   1.000
_cell.length_b   1.000
_cell.length_c   1.000
_cell.angle_alpha   90.00
_cell.angle_beta   90.00
_cell.angle_gamma   90.00
#
_symmetry.space_group_name_H-M   'P 1'
#
loop_
_entity.id
_entity.type
_entity.pdbx_description
1 polymer ?
#
loop_
_entity_poly.entity_id
_entity_poly.type
_entity_poly.pdbx_seq_one_letter_code
_entity_poly.pdbx_strand_id
1 'polypeptide(L)' 'MTPPVIPLAENMEKGAGVRSKRYICSHCKQVNQPHTVCHNCGYYRGKQVITVER' A
#
# COMPACT_ATOMS: atom_id res chain seq x y z
N MET A 1 -1.74 -42.23 5.07
CA MET A 1 -2.45 -40.93 4.91
C MET A 1 -1.40 -39.86 4.68
N THR A 2 -1.00 -39.66 3.42
CA THR A 2 -0.04 -38.59 3.06
C THR A 2 -0.84 -37.36 2.63
N PRO A 3 -0.57 -36.17 3.18
CA PRO A 3 -1.23 -34.95 2.75
C PRO A 3 -0.88 -34.66 1.28
N PRO A 4 -1.80 -34.11 0.48
CA PRO A 4 -1.51 -33.75 -0.89
C PRO A 4 -0.43 -32.65 -0.90
N VAL A 5 0.67 -32.91 -1.59
CA VAL A 5 1.72 -31.92 -1.85
C VAL A 5 1.16 -30.89 -2.82
N ILE A 6 0.83 -29.69 -2.33
CA ILE A 6 0.44 -28.57 -3.19
C ILE A 6 1.75 -27.95 -3.71
N PRO A 7 2.03 -28.01 -5.02
CA PRO A 7 3.26 -27.45 -5.58
C PRO A 7 3.27 -25.93 -5.40
N LEU A 8 4.17 -25.43 -4.55
CA LEU A 8 4.37 -24.00 -4.28
C LEU A 8 4.87 -23.22 -5.53
N ALA A 9 5.29 -23.93 -6.57
CA ALA A 9 6.07 -23.39 -7.68
C ALA A 9 5.26 -22.84 -8.87
N GLU A 10 3.95 -23.12 -8.98
CA GLU A 10 3.20 -22.84 -10.22
C GLU A 10 2.64 -21.41 -10.36
N ASN A 11 2.88 -20.50 -9.42
CA ASN A 11 2.33 -19.14 -9.48
C ASN A 11 3.34 -18.03 -9.15
N MET A 12 4.64 -18.25 -9.39
CA MET A 12 5.68 -17.24 -9.12
C MET A 12 5.78 -16.12 -10.18
N GLU A 13 4.92 -16.16 -11.20
CA GLU A 13 4.90 -15.19 -12.30
C GLU A 13 3.63 -14.32 -12.35
N LYS A 14 2.61 -14.60 -11.53
CA LYS A 14 1.38 -13.80 -11.42
C LYS A 14 1.37 -12.87 -10.21
N GLY A 15 2.53 -12.34 -9.85
CA GLY A 15 2.66 -11.28 -8.85
C GLY A 15 2.25 -9.89 -9.34
N ALA A 16 1.54 -9.77 -10.46
CA ALA A 16 1.01 -8.52 -10.96
C ALA A 16 -0.28 -8.16 -10.21
N GLY A 17 -0.18 -7.94 -8.90
CA GLY A 17 -1.29 -7.43 -8.10
C GLY A 17 -1.87 -6.16 -8.74
N VAL A 18 -3.19 -6.04 -8.77
CA VAL A 18 -3.90 -4.83 -9.22
C VAL A 18 -3.28 -3.63 -8.51
N ARG A 19 -2.55 -2.80 -9.26
CA ARG A 19 -1.96 -1.56 -8.73
C ARG A 19 -3.12 -0.63 -8.38
N SER A 20 -3.46 -0.56 -7.09
CA SER A 20 -4.52 0.31 -6.60
C SER A 20 -4.25 1.75 -7.05
N LYS A 21 -5.30 2.43 -7.53
CA LYS A 21 -5.17 3.80 -8.06
C LYS A 21 -4.68 4.74 -6.95
N ARG A 22 -3.53 5.38 -7.18
CA ARG A 22 -2.96 6.39 -6.26
C ARG A 22 -3.90 7.60 -6.18
N TYR A 23 -3.90 8.28 -5.04
CA TYR A 23 -4.69 9.51 -4.82
C TYR A 23 -3.79 10.69 -4.45
N ILE A 24 -4.32 11.91 -4.57
CA ILE A 24 -3.62 13.14 -4.20
C ILE A 24 -3.95 13.52 -2.75
N CYS A 25 -2.93 13.71 -1.91
CA CYS A 25 -3.10 14.15 -0.54
C CYS A 25 -3.72 15.56 -0.50
N SER A 26 -4.80 15.74 0.25
CA SER A 26 -5.46 17.04 0.39
C SER A 26 -4.63 18.10 1.12
N HIS A 27 -3.59 17.70 1.87
CA HIS A 27 -2.77 18.62 2.68
C HIS A 27 -1.53 19.11 1.91
N CYS A 28 -0.66 18.20 1.46
CA CYS A 28 0.59 18.56 0.77
C CYS A 28 0.53 18.39 -0.76
N LYS A 29 -0.60 17.93 -1.32
CA LYS A 29 -0.81 17.69 -2.76
C LYS A 29 0.13 16.66 -3.39
N GLN A 30 0.80 15.84 -2.58
CA GLN A 30 1.63 14.74 -3.07
C GLN A 30 0.81 13.48 -3.37
N VAL A 31 1.32 12.66 -4.28
CA VAL A 31 0.74 11.36 -4.64
C VAL A 31 0.94 10.39 -3.47
N ASN A 32 -0.13 9.71 -3.05
CA ASN A 32 -0.10 8.73 -1.96
C ASN A 32 -0.80 7.42 -2.34
N GLN A 33 -0.47 6.35 -1.60
CA GLN A 33 -1.12 5.06 -1.71
C GLN A 33 -2.47 5.06 -0.99
N PRO A 34 -3.53 4.45 -1.56
CA PRO A 34 -4.82 4.36 -0.89
C PRO A 34 -4.69 3.60 0.43
N HIS A 35 -5.52 3.97 1.40
CA HIS A 35 -5.57 3.38 2.74
C HIS A 35 -4.28 3.50 3.57
N THR A 36 -3.36 4.40 3.21
CA THR A 36 -2.18 4.71 4.03
C THR A 36 -2.16 6.16 4.47
N VAL A 37 -1.45 6.44 5.56
CA VAL A 37 -1.08 7.80 5.95
C VAL A 37 -0.17 8.41 4.87
N CYS A 38 -0.25 9.72 4.66
CA CYS A 38 0.67 10.39 3.75
C CYS A 38 2.10 10.38 4.31
N HIS A 39 3.00 9.67 3.66
CA HIS A 39 4.42 9.59 4.05
C HIS A 39 5.14 10.94 4.00
N ASN A 40 4.62 11.89 3.21
CA ASN A 40 5.25 13.19 3.02
C ASN A 40 4.91 14.22 4.11
N CYS A 41 3.69 14.20 4.64
CA CYS A 41 3.25 15.20 5.63
C CYS A 41 2.62 14.60 6.89
N GLY A 42 2.38 13.29 6.92
CA GLY A 42 1.84 12.59 8.08
C GLY A 42 0.33 12.72 8.27
N TYR A 43 -0.38 13.30 7.29
CA TYR A 43 -1.83 13.48 7.39
C TYR A 43 -2.61 12.28 6.84
N TYR A 44 -3.73 11.97 7.52
CA TYR A 44 -4.76 11.04 7.06
C TYR A 44 -6.14 11.59 7.41
N ARG A 45 -7.04 11.65 6.43
CA ARG A 45 -8.40 12.20 6.58
C ARG A 45 -8.45 13.59 7.25
N GLY A 46 -7.51 14.47 6.86
CA GLY A 46 -7.44 15.86 7.35
C GLY A 46 -6.84 16.04 8.74
N LYS A 47 -6.40 14.96 9.40
CA LYS A 47 -5.73 15.01 10.71
C LYS A 47 -4.28 14.61 10.57
N GLN A 48 -3.39 15.29 11.29
CA GLN A 48 -2.00 14.87 11.41
C GLN A 48 -1.94 13.65 12.34
N VAL A 49 -1.49 12.52 11.82
CA VAL A 49 -1.40 11.25 12.56
C VAL A 49 0.02 10.98 13.00
N ILE A 50 0.99 11.36 12.18
CA ILE A 50 2.41 11.27 12.50
C ILE A 50 3.07 12.63 12.29
N THR A 51 4.01 12.95 13.17
CA THR A 51 4.94 14.05 12.93
C THR A 51 5.98 13.55 11.95
N VAL A 52 6.05 14.16 10.77
CA VAL A 52 7.09 13.87 9.79
C VAL A 52 8.13 14.97 9.92
N GLU A 53 9.31 14.60 10.39
CA GLU A 53 10.48 15.47 10.37
C GLU A 53 11.06 15.40 8.96
N ARG A 54 11.29 16.55 8.34
CA ARG A 54 11.59 16.67 6.92
C ARG A 54 13.09 16.55 6.65
#